data_AF-A0A952R9X4-F1
#
_entry.id   AF-A0A952R9X4-F1
#
_cell.length_a   1.000
_cell.length_b   1.000
_cell.length_c   1.000
_cell.angle_alpha   90.00
_cell.angle_beta   90.00
_cell.angle_gamma   90.00
#
_symmetry.space_group_name_H-M   'P 1'
#
loop_
_entity.id
_entity.type
_entity.pdbx_description
1 polymer ?
#
loop_
_entity_poly.entity_id
_entity_poly.type
_entity_poly.pdbx_seq_one_letter_code
_entity_poly.pdbx_strand_id
1 'polypeptide(L)'
;MRRALFALLCALGLLLNGAGGALAQGSPSPAGDPVGDTDRPSGPADPGEPGEPSPAGRPGSQAAFQRAASALEAGAFDRALDELEALADRGFVHPDASFNRGVAYLRRAESAQARPGDYGRAAAAMQEALRLQPGDAEAARTLAQIESQIARRRSREGRDPVIASPKMARAVVSLVDEDTWAWLALVSSLGVSVGLGLWLWGRAPRQRFTGGVTTAVAGVLLLTLSGLTLQARRYRTTSTPAVVVVVEARLLDELGKPLGRGPDHELDALPEGALVWITERGGALSRVEWGALQAFVRSAELQPLAAPEDLSEAP
;
A
#
# COMPACT_ATOMS: atom_id res chain seq x y z
N MET A 1 -24.01 -6.10 40.15
CA MET A 1 -22.82 -5.44 39.55
C MET A 1 -21.73 -6.42 39.08
N ARG A 2 -21.23 -7.34 39.92
CA ARG A 2 -20.24 -8.36 39.51
C ARG A 2 -20.61 -9.20 38.28
N ARG A 3 -21.89 -9.59 38.14
CA ARG A 3 -22.38 -10.37 36.99
C ARG A 3 -22.39 -9.59 35.67
N ALA A 4 -22.65 -8.28 35.71
CA ALA A 4 -22.66 -7.43 34.51
C ALA A 4 -21.23 -7.14 34.03
N LEU A 5 -20.29 -6.92 34.96
CA LEU A 5 -18.87 -6.75 34.65
C LEU A 5 -18.27 -8.04 34.04
N PHE A 6 -18.67 -9.20 34.57
CA PHE A 6 -18.25 -10.50 34.05
C PHE A 6 -18.80 -10.76 32.64
N ALA A 7 -20.07 -10.41 32.39
CA ALA A 7 -20.66 -10.53 31.06
C ALA A 7 -19.99 -9.61 30.02
N LEU A 8 -19.62 -8.39 30.41
CA LEU A 8 -18.89 -7.46 29.54
C LEU A 8 -17.47 -7.93 29.24
N LEU A 9 -16.76 -8.49 30.23
CA LEU A 9 -15.43 -9.09 30.04
C LEU A 9 -15.47 -10.35 29.18
N CYS A 10 -16.51 -11.19 29.31
CA CYS A 10 -16.71 -12.35 28.44
C CYS A 10 -17.03 -11.93 26.99
N ALA A 11 -17.88 -10.90 26.79
CA ALA A 11 -18.21 -10.40 25.46
C ALA A 11 -16.98 -9.76 24.78
N LEU A 12 -16.16 -9.01 25.54
CA LEU A 12 -14.92 -8.42 25.03
C LEU A 12 -13.86 -9.51 24.71
N GLY A 13 -13.77 -10.55 25.54
CA GLY A 13 -12.90 -11.71 25.31
C GLY A 13 -13.29 -12.52 24.07
N LEU A 14 -14.58 -12.66 23.77
CA LEU A 14 -15.09 -13.32 22.56
C LEU A 14 -14.81 -12.50 21.29
N LEU A 15 -14.92 -11.17 21.36
CA LEU A 15 -14.58 -10.28 20.24
C LEU A 15 -13.06 -10.25 19.95
N LEU A 16 -12.22 -10.38 20.98
CA LEU A 16 -10.76 -10.43 20.82
C LEU A 16 -10.27 -11.81 20.34
N ASN A 17 -10.90 -12.91 20.77
CA ASN A 17 -10.52 -14.25 20.29
C ASN A 17 -10.99 -14.56 18.87
N GLY A 18 -12.05 -13.91 18.38
CA GLY A 18 -12.53 -14.08 17.00
C GLY A 18 -11.56 -13.60 15.91
N ALA A 19 -10.58 -12.77 16.26
CA ALA A 19 -9.59 -12.24 15.33
C ALA A 19 -8.26 -13.03 15.30
N GLY A 20 -8.10 -14.06 16.15
CA GLY A 20 -6.85 -14.82 16.29
C GLY A 20 -6.80 -16.18 15.59
N GLY A 21 -7.90 -16.62 14.97
CA GLY A 21 -8.05 -17.99 14.46
C GLY A 21 -7.76 -18.18 12.97
N ALA A 22 -6.50 -18.00 12.54
CA ALA A 22 -6.00 -18.55 11.26
C ALA A 22 -4.45 -18.49 11.15
N LEU A 23 -3.72 -18.84 12.22
CA LEU A 23 -2.28 -19.11 12.15
C LEU A 23 -2.02 -20.57 12.55
N ALA A 24 -2.48 -21.51 11.73
CA ALA A 24 -1.97 -22.88 11.68
C ALA A 24 -1.14 -22.99 10.40
N GLN A 25 0.18 -22.93 10.51
CA GLN A 25 1.10 -24.07 10.58
C GLN A 25 1.14 -24.91 9.30
N GLY A 26 2.30 -24.90 8.63
CA GLY A 26 2.67 -25.97 7.71
C GLY A 26 3.59 -25.61 6.54
N SER A 27 4.68 -24.86 6.74
CA SER A 27 5.76 -24.83 5.74
C SER A 27 6.82 -25.89 6.12
N PRO A 28 6.99 -26.96 5.34
CA PRO A 28 8.09 -27.89 5.55
C PRO A 28 9.40 -27.19 5.20
N SER A 29 10.29 -27.07 6.19
CA SER A 29 11.67 -26.65 6.03
C SER A 29 12.43 -27.72 5.24
N PRO A 30 12.99 -27.45 4.04
CA PRO A 30 13.93 -28.37 3.43
C PRO A 30 15.26 -28.24 4.19
N ALA A 31 15.64 -29.34 4.84
CA ALA A 31 16.99 -29.54 5.36
C ALA A 31 17.99 -29.40 4.21
N GLY A 32 18.67 -28.25 4.16
CA GLY A 32 19.85 -28.01 3.34
C GLY A 32 21.08 -27.90 4.25
N ASP A 33 22.10 -28.68 3.91
CA ASP A 33 23.33 -28.87 4.68
C ASP A 33 24.08 -27.56 5.00
N PRO A 34 24.74 -27.47 6.18
CA PRO A 34 25.65 -26.37 6.47
C PRO A 34 26.98 -26.59 5.74
N VAL A 35 27.13 -26.00 4.55
CA VAL A 35 28.46 -25.80 3.96
C VAL A 35 29.13 -24.68 4.73
N GLY A 36 30.11 -25.05 5.56
CA GLY A 36 31.02 -24.13 6.21
C GLY A 36 31.88 -23.42 5.17
N ASP A 37 31.81 -22.10 5.16
CA ASP A 37 32.78 -21.23 4.48
C ASP A 37 33.25 -20.19 5.50
N THR A 38 34.06 -20.66 6.44
CA THR A 38 34.80 -19.85 7.40
C THR A 38 36.18 -19.57 6.85
N ASP A 39 36.29 -18.68 5.86
CA ASP A 39 37.58 -18.06 5.46
C ASP A 39 37.35 -16.80 4.62
N ARG A 40 36.59 -15.84 5.16
CA ARG A 40 36.62 -14.46 4.65
C ARG A 40 37.64 -13.66 5.46
N PRO A 41 38.77 -13.24 4.87
CA PRO A 41 39.71 -12.37 5.55
C PRO A 41 39.01 -11.03 5.86
N SER A 42 39.02 -10.67 7.13
CA SER A 42 38.60 -9.35 7.63
C SER A 42 39.54 -8.30 7.06
N GLY A 43 39.17 -7.73 5.91
CA GLY A 43 39.85 -6.57 5.35
C GLY A 43 39.68 -5.36 6.28
N PRO A 44 40.70 -4.48 6.36
CA PRO A 44 40.64 -3.29 7.19
C PRO A 44 39.42 -2.44 6.83
N ALA A 45 38.67 -2.02 7.85
CA ALA A 45 37.53 -1.13 7.72
C ALA A 45 37.93 0.13 6.95
N ASP A 46 37.38 0.27 5.75
CA ASP A 46 37.58 1.42 4.88
C ASP A 46 36.98 2.66 5.58
N PRO A 47 37.77 3.69 5.89
CA PRO A 47 37.29 4.87 6.56
C PRO A 47 36.40 5.68 5.62
N GLY A 48 35.09 5.45 5.71
CA GLY A 48 34.02 6.35 5.31
C GLY A 48 34.19 6.95 3.92
N GLU A 49 33.75 6.20 2.90
CA GLU A 49 33.50 6.81 1.60
C GLU A 49 32.56 8.02 1.81
N PRO A 50 32.98 9.24 1.41
CA PRO A 50 32.12 10.42 1.48
C PRO A 50 30.87 10.12 0.66
N GLY A 51 29.70 10.16 1.32
CA GLY A 51 28.42 9.75 0.76
C GLY A 51 28.26 10.23 -0.68
N GLU A 52 28.12 9.28 -1.60
CA GLU A 52 27.94 9.59 -3.01
C GLU A 52 26.78 10.60 -3.15
N PRO A 53 26.96 11.68 -3.93
CA PRO A 53 25.91 12.65 -4.13
C PRO A 53 24.67 11.95 -4.71
N SER A 54 23.56 12.09 -3.99
CA SER A 54 22.27 11.50 -4.30
C SER A 54 21.87 11.73 -5.77
N PRO A 55 21.33 10.71 -6.45
CA PRO A 55 21.09 10.71 -7.90
C PRO A 55 20.12 11.80 -8.39
N ALA A 56 19.26 12.32 -7.51
CA ALA A 56 18.29 13.37 -7.83
C ALA A 56 18.93 14.73 -8.15
N GLY A 57 20.10 15.03 -7.57
CA GLY A 57 20.84 16.29 -7.79
C GLY A 57 21.86 16.25 -8.93
N ARG A 58 21.94 15.15 -9.69
CA ARG A 58 22.90 15.05 -10.79
C ARG A 58 22.46 15.98 -11.93
N PRO A 59 23.31 16.91 -12.41
CA PRO A 59 22.97 17.85 -13.49
C PRO A 59 22.40 17.15 -14.75
N GLY A 60 22.79 15.89 -14.98
CA GLY A 60 22.28 15.07 -16.08
C GLY A 60 20.81 14.65 -15.95
N SER A 61 20.26 14.54 -14.74
CA SER A 61 18.86 14.13 -14.52
C SER A 61 17.89 15.24 -14.93
N GLN A 62 18.16 16.49 -14.54
CA GLN A 62 17.33 17.63 -14.92
C GLN A 62 17.39 17.90 -16.43
N ALA A 63 18.56 17.79 -17.06
CA ALA A 63 18.69 17.92 -18.50
C ALA A 63 17.92 16.82 -19.26
N ALA A 64 17.95 15.57 -18.76
CA ALA A 64 17.15 14.49 -19.35
C ALA A 64 15.65 14.72 -19.17
N PHE A 65 15.22 15.23 -18.01
CA PHE A 65 13.82 15.56 -17.76
C PHE A 65 13.32 16.66 -18.71
N GLN A 66 14.10 17.72 -18.92
CA GLN A 66 13.78 18.78 -19.89
C GLN A 66 13.69 18.26 -21.33
N ARG A 67 14.59 17.34 -21.74
CA ARG A 67 14.52 16.69 -23.06
C ARG A 67 13.24 15.86 -23.21
N ALA A 68 12.87 15.10 -22.18
CA ALA A 68 11.65 14.32 -22.19
C ALA A 68 10.40 15.20 -22.29
N ALA A 69 10.34 16.29 -21.52
CA ALA A 69 9.25 17.27 -21.60
C ALA A 69 9.14 17.89 -23.00
N SER A 70 10.27 18.29 -23.58
CA SER A 70 10.32 18.82 -24.96
C SER A 70 9.85 17.79 -26.00
N ALA A 71 10.21 16.51 -25.81
CA ALA A 71 9.76 15.42 -26.67
C ALA A 71 8.24 15.17 -26.54
N LEU A 72 7.69 15.31 -25.33
CA LEU A 72 6.26 15.19 -25.07
C LEU A 72 5.46 16.31 -25.77
N GLU A 73 5.93 17.55 -25.66
CA GLU A 73 5.36 18.72 -26.36
C GLU A 73 5.39 18.56 -27.89
N ALA A 74 6.45 17.96 -28.42
CA ALA A 74 6.59 17.65 -29.83
C ALA A 74 5.76 16.43 -30.30
N GLY A 75 5.02 15.76 -29.41
CA GLY A 75 4.24 14.56 -29.71
C GLY A 75 5.08 13.30 -29.96
N ALA A 76 6.38 13.33 -29.63
CA ALA A 76 7.30 12.21 -29.77
C ALA A 76 7.22 11.27 -28.55
N PHE A 77 6.06 10.64 -28.35
CA PHE A 77 5.72 9.91 -27.11
C PHE A 77 6.69 8.77 -26.77
N ASP A 78 7.10 7.96 -27.75
CA ASP A 78 8.06 6.87 -27.49
C ASP A 78 9.41 7.40 -27.00
N ARG A 79 9.92 8.49 -27.61
CA ARG A 79 11.17 9.12 -27.15
C ARG A 79 11.03 9.73 -25.75
N ALA A 80 9.89 10.36 -25.47
CA ALA A 80 9.61 10.89 -24.13
C ALA A 80 9.58 9.77 -23.09
N LEU A 81 8.94 8.64 -23.42
CA LEU A 81 8.89 7.45 -22.56
C LEU A 81 10.28 6.87 -22.32
N ASP A 82 11.09 6.68 -23.36
CA ASP A 82 12.45 6.14 -23.22
C ASP A 82 13.29 6.98 -22.24
N GLU A 83 13.24 8.31 -22.34
CA GLU A 83 13.99 9.21 -21.45
C GLU A 83 13.41 9.23 -20.02
N LEU A 84 12.08 9.16 -19.85
CA LEU A 84 11.42 9.13 -18.54
C LEU A 84 11.59 7.79 -17.82
N GLU A 85 11.52 6.66 -18.54
CA GLU A 85 11.81 5.33 -18.00
C GLU A 85 13.29 5.25 -17.60
N ALA A 86 14.22 5.70 -18.45
CA ALA A 86 15.64 5.75 -18.11
C ALA A 86 15.95 6.68 -16.92
N LEU A 87 15.13 7.70 -16.65
CA LEU A 87 15.21 8.51 -15.43
C LEU A 87 14.74 7.72 -14.21
N ALA A 88 13.56 7.10 -14.30
CA ALA A 88 13.00 6.30 -13.20
C ALA A 88 13.92 5.13 -12.83
N ASP A 89 14.51 4.45 -13.82
CA ASP A 89 15.47 3.35 -13.61
C ASP A 89 16.75 3.81 -12.87
N ARG A 90 17.09 5.10 -12.98
CA ARG A 90 18.20 5.73 -12.22
C ARG A 90 17.78 6.26 -10.86
N GLY A 91 16.56 5.94 -10.42
CA GLY A 91 16.01 6.41 -9.13
C GLY A 91 15.55 7.87 -9.15
N PHE A 92 15.35 8.48 -10.33
CA PHE A 92 14.79 9.83 -10.39
C PHE A 92 13.28 9.78 -10.11
N VAL A 93 12.92 10.06 -8.85
CA VAL A 93 11.54 10.11 -8.38
C VAL A 93 11.11 11.58 -8.26
N HIS A 94 10.13 12.00 -9.06
CA HIS A 94 9.61 13.37 -9.04
C HIS A 94 8.14 13.39 -9.48
N PRO A 95 7.24 14.16 -8.84
CA PRO A 95 5.83 14.21 -9.21
C PRO A 95 5.61 14.57 -10.69
N ASP A 96 6.27 15.62 -11.19
CA ASP A 96 6.17 16.01 -12.60
C ASP A 96 6.71 14.96 -13.59
N ALA A 97 7.73 14.17 -13.20
CA ALA A 97 8.25 13.11 -14.05
C ALA A 97 7.28 11.94 -14.14
N SER A 98 6.67 11.55 -13.02
CA SER A 98 5.59 10.58 -12.97
C SER A 98 4.37 11.06 -13.75
N PHE A 99 3.99 12.33 -13.62
CA PHE A 99 2.90 12.94 -14.39
C PHE A 99 3.19 12.91 -15.90
N ASN A 100 4.35 13.40 -16.33
CA ASN A 100 4.75 13.40 -17.74
C ASN A 100 4.81 11.98 -18.33
N ARG A 101 5.26 11.00 -17.54
CA ARG A 101 5.27 9.59 -17.96
C ARG A 101 3.85 9.06 -18.13
N GLY A 102 2.95 9.40 -17.22
CA GLY A 102 1.53 9.04 -17.33
C GLY A 102 0.85 9.67 -18.56
N VAL A 103 1.14 10.94 -18.84
CA VAL A 103 0.66 11.61 -20.06
C VAL A 103 1.23 10.93 -21.31
N ALA A 104 2.52 10.60 -21.34
CA ALA A 104 3.15 9.95 -22.49
C ALA A 104 2.53 8.58 -22.79
N TYR A 105 2.31 7.75 -21.77
CA TYR A 105 1.60 6.46 -21.92
C TYR A 105 0.15 6.65 -22.38
N LEU A 106 -0.59 7.59 -21.77
CA LEU A 106 -1.98 7.87 -22.16
C LEU A 106 -2.07 8.30 -23.62
N ARG A 107 -1.21 9.24 -24.05
CA ARG A 107 -1.18 9.71 -25.44
C ARG A 107 -0.79 8.60 -26.41
N ARG A 108 0.13 7.71 -26.03
CA ARG A 108 0.46 6.52 -26.83
C ARG A 108 -0.75 5.57 -26.92
N ALA A 109 -1.44 5.32 -25.82
CA ALA A 109 -2.65 4.48 -25.75
C ALA A 109 -3.81 4.99 -26.62
N GLU A 110 -3.89 6.31 -26.82
CA GLU A 110 -4.88 6.98 -27.67
C GLU A 110 -4.46 7.05 -29.16
N SER A 111 -3.20 6.71 -29.47
CA SER A 111 -2.62 6.81 -30.81
C SER A 111 -2.67 5.48 -31.59
N ALA A 112 -2.27 5.52 -32.86
CA ALA A 112 -2.06 4.30 -33.66
C ALA A 112 -0.91 3.40 -33.14
N GLN A 113 -0.06 3.92 -32.23
CA GLN A 113 1.07 3.19 -31.64
C GLN A 113 0.71 2.53 -30.29
N ALA A 114 -0.58 2.48 -29.95
CA ALA A 114 -1.06 1.91 -28.69
C ALA A 114 -0.55 0.49 -28.46
N ARG A 115 -0.04 0.23 -27.26
CA ARG A 115 0.42 -1.09 -26.83
C ARG A 115 -0.50 -1.64 -25.72
N PRO A 116 -0.67 -2.97 -25.62
CA PRO A 116 -1.37 -3.56 -24.48
C PRO A 116 -0.71 -3.14 -23.16
N GLY A 117 -1.51 -2.69 -22.19
CA GLY A 117 -1.00 -2.24 -20.90
C GLY A 117 -0.69 -0.73 -20.79
N ASP A 118 -0.77 0.03 -21.88
CA ASP A 118 -0.45 1.47 -21.83
C ASP A 118 -1.40 2.25 -20.91
N TYR A 119 -2.68 1.88 -20.82
CA TYR A 119 -3.59 2.54 -19.86
C TYR A 119 -3.22 2.19 -18.41
N GLY A 120 -2.79 0.96 -18.15
CA GLY A 120 -2.35 0.51 -16.82
C GLY A 120 -1.08 1.21 -16.39
N ARG A 121 -0.11 1.37 -17.30
CA ARG A 121 1.12 2.14 -17.07
C ARG A 121 0.84 3.63 -16.88
N ALA A 122 -0.10 4.19 -17.65
CA ALA A 122 -0.56 5.56 -17.44
C ALA A 122 -1.19 5.75 -16.06
N ALA A 123 -2.08 4.83 -15.64
CA ALA A 123 -2.69 4.83 -14.32
C ALA A 123 -1.65 4.71 -13.21
N ALA A 124 -0.67 3.81 -13.36
CA ALA A 124 0.44 3.64 -12.42
C ALA A 124 1.21 4.94 -12.21
N ALA A 125 1.61 5.59 -13.31
CA ALA A 125 2.37 6.83 -13.24
C ALA A 125 1.55 8.00 -12.66
N MET A 126 0.25 8.08 -12.93
CA MET A 126 -0.64 9.08 -12.32
C MET A 126 -0.87 8.85 -10.82
N GLN A 127 -1.03 7.58 -10.40
CA GLN A 127 -1.11 7.25 -8.98
C GLN A 127 0.19 7.53 -8.24
N GLU A 128 1.33 7.29 -8.89
CA GLU A 128 2.64 7.68 -8.36
C GLU A 128 2.73 9.20 -8.21
N ALA A 129 2.35 9.99 -9.21
CA ALA A 129 2.32 11.45 -9.12
C ALA A 129 1.46 11.94 -7.95
N LEU A 130 0.24 11.40 -7.78
CA LEU A 130 -0.66 11.72 -6.66
C LEU A 130 -0.11 11.31 -5.28
N ARG A 131 0.69 10.24 -5.23
CA ARG A 131 1.33 9.79 -4.00
C ARG A 131 2.50 10.69 -3.62
N LEU A 132 3.26 11.18 -4.59
CA LEU A 132 4.36 12.12 -4.39
C LEU A 132 3.86 13.52 -4.08
N GLN A 133 2.75 13.95 -4.71
CA GLN A 133 2.12 15.25 -4.50
C GLN A 133 0.60 15.08 -4.26
N PRO A 134 0.19 14.80 -3.01
CA PRO A 134 -1.22 14.73 -2.66
C PRO A 134 -1.92 16.06 -2.96
N GLY A 135 -3.04 16.02 -3.68
CA GLY A 135 -3.83 17.21 -4.03
C GLY A 135 -3.56 17.78 -5.42
N ASP A 136 -2.72 17.15 -6.23
CA ASP A 136 -2.63 17.46 -7.67
C ASP A 136 -3.97 17.13 -8.37
N ALA A 137 -4.76 18.18 -8.60
CA ALA A 137 -6.06 18.06 -9.23
C ALA A 137 -5.97 17.63 -10.71
N GLU A 138 -4.86 17.90 -11.39
CA GLU A 138 -4.69 17.52 -12.78
C GLU A 138 -4.37 16.03 -12.90
N ALA A 139 -3.45 15.51 -12.08
CA ALA A 139 -3.18 14.08 -11.99
C ALA A 139 -4.45 13.29 -11.60
N ALA A 140 -5.23 13.79 -10.64
CA ALA A 140 -6.49 13.15 -10.20
C ALA A 140 -7.54 13.09 -11.32
N ARG A 141 -7.75 14.19 -12.05
CA ARG A 141 -8.69 14.22 -13.19
C ARG A 141 -8.23 13.28 -14.31
N THR A 142 -6.93 13.25 -14.60
CA THR A 142 -6.36 12.41 -15.65
C THR A 142 -6.47 10.92 -15.28
N LEU A 143 -6.23 10.56 -14.02
CA LEU A 143 -6.46 9.20 -13.53
C LEU A 143 -7.93 8.78 -13.68
N ALA A 144 -8.87 9.62 -13.28
CA ALA A 144 -10.30 9.33 -13.44
C ALA A 144 -10.69 9.16 -14.93
N GLN A 145 -10.09 9.94 -15.83
CA GLN A 145 -10.27 9.76 -17.27
C GLN A 145 -9.74 8.40 -17.72
N ILE A 146 -8.53 8.00 -17.31
CA ILE A 146 -7.92 6.71 -17.63
C ILE A 146 -8.82 5.56 -17.15
N GLU A 147 -9.27 5.60 -15.89
CA GLU A 147 -10.16 4.59 -15.31
C GLU A 147 -11.47 4.47 -16.10
N SER A 148 -12.04 5.60 -16.52
CA SER A 148 -13.25 5.60 -17.35
C SER A 148 -13.03 4.95 -18.73
N GLN A 149 -11.85 5.14 -19.33
CA GLN A 149 -11.50 4.52 -20.62
C GLN A 149 -11.28 3.01 -20.47
N ILE A 150 -10.60 2.59 -19.40
CA ILE A 150 -10.43 1.16 -19.06
C ILE A 150 -11.80 0.51 -18.86
N ALA A 151 -12.68 1.13 -18.07
CA ALA A 151 -14.04 0.63 -17.84
C ALA A 151 -14.86 0.53 -19.15
N ARG A 152 -14.79 1.55 -20.01
CA ARG A 152 -15.46 1.54 -21.33
C ARG A 152 -14.92 0.44 -22.24
N ARG A 153 -13.60 0.27 -22.30
CA ARG A 153 -12.96 -0.79 -23.09
C ARG A 153 -13.40 -2.17 -22.61
N ARG A 154 -13.38 -2.39 -21.30
CA ARG A 154 -13.82 -3.65 -20.68
C ARG A 154 -15.29 -3.96 -20.97
N SER A 155 -16.16 -2.95 -20.88
CA SER A 155 -17.57 -3.09 -21.23
C SER A 155 -17.78 -3.47 -22.71
N ARG A 156 -17.01 -2.89 -23.63
CA ARG A 156 -17.05 -3.27 -25.07
C ARG A 156 -16.58 -4.71 -25.32
N GLU A 157 -15.66 -5.20 -24.50
CA GLU A 157 -15.18 -6.59 -24.54
C GLU A 157 -16.16 -7.58 -23.88
N GLY A 158 -17.33 -7.12 -23.43
CA GLY A 158 -18.36 -7.95 -22.81
C GLY A 158 -17.97 -8.47 -21.42
N ARG A 159 -17.02 -7.81 -20.76
CA ARG A 159 -16.58 -8.16 -19.41
C ARG A 159 -17.26 -7.26 -18.39
N ASP A 160 -17.65 -7.86 -17.27
CA ASP A 160 -18.33 -7.13 -16.20
C ASP A 160 -17.40 -6.08 -15.58
N PRO A 161 -17.93 -4.87 -15.28
CA PRO A 161 -17.18 -3.84 -14.58
C PRO A 161 -16.83 -4.37 -13.19
N VAL A 162 -15.54 -4.54 -12.92
CA VAL A 162 -15.12 -4.99 -11.60
C VAL A 162 -15.08 -3.80 -10.66
N ILE A 163 -16.09 -3.71 -9.79
CA ILE A 163 -16.10 -2.72 -8.73
C ILE A 163 -15.30 -3.31 -7.57
N ALA A 164 -14.04 -2.89 -7.46
CA ALA A 164 -13.23 -3.18 -6.29
C ALA A 164 -13.86 -2.47 -5.09
N SER A 165 -14.63 -3.19 -4.27
CA SER A 165 -15.10 -2.65 -3.01
C SER A 165 -13.90 -2.52 -2.07
N PRO A 166 -13.51 -1.30 -1.65
CA PRO A 166 -12.46 -1.14 -0.66
C PRO A 166 -12.90 -1.89 0.62
N LYS A 167 -12.00 -2.66 1.24
CA LYS A 167 -12.29 -3.20 2.58
C LYS A 167 -12.60 -2.03 3.49
N MET A 168 -13.82 -1.97 4.05
CA MET A 168 -14.23 -0.89 4.96
C MET A 168 -13.22 -0.69 6.09
N ALA A 169 -12.64 -1.78 6.60
CA ALA A 169 -11.59 -1.71 7.61
C ALA A 169 -10.38 -0.86 7.17
N ARG A 170 -9.92 -1.03 5.92
CA ARG A 170 -8.80 -0.24 5.38
C ARG A 170 -9.21 1.21 5.15
N ALA A 171 -10.42 1.44 4.64
CA ALA A 171 -10.94 2.80 4.43
C ALA A 171 -11.04 3.58 5.74
N VAL A 172 -11.50 2.94 6.82
CA VAL A 172 -11.55 3.54 8.16
C VAL A 172 -10.15 3.82 8.70
N VAL A 173 -9.22 2.87 8.56
CA VAL A 173 -7.83 3.03 9.02
C VAL A 173 -7.10 4.11 8.22
N SER A 174 -7.38 4.24 6.91
CA SER A 174 -6.77 5.26 6.06
C SER A 174 -7.42 6.64 6.16
N LEU A 175 -8.58 6.76 6.82
CA LEU A 175 -9.30 8.02 6.96
C LEU A 175 -8.57 9.00 7.89
N VAL A 176 -7.76 8.46 8.81
CA VAL A 176 -7.17 9.17 9.92
C VAL A 176 -5.68 8.85 9.96
N ASP A 177 -4.85 9.89 10.04
CA ASP A 177 -3.39 9.71 10.13
C ASP A 177 -2.99 8.94 11.39
N GLU A 178 -1.86 8.23 11.30
CA GLU A 178 -1.28 7.45 12.40
C GLU A 178 -1.09 8.30 13.67
N ASP A 179 -0.67 9.55 13.52
CA ASP A 179 -0.53 10.51 14.61
C ASP A 179 -1.86 10.78 15.31
N THR A 180 -2.96 10.83 14.56
CA THR A 180 -4.28 11.06 15.15
C THR A 180 -4.76 9.84 15.93
N TRP A 181 -4.52 8.62 15.44
CA TRP A 181 -4.79 7.40 16.21
C TRP A 181 -3.95 7.33 17.48
N ALA A 182 -2.67 7.72 17.42
CA ALA A 182 -1.78 7.79 18.58
C ALA A 182 -2.28 8.83 19.61
N TRP A 183 -2.71 10.01 19.17
CA TRP A 183 -3.31 11.03 20.05
C TRP A 183 -4.61 10.54 20.69
N LEU A 184 -5.50 9.90 19.94
CA LEU A 184 -6.75 9.33 20.48
C LEU A 184 -6.46 8.23 21.51
N ALA A 185 -5.48 7.38 21.26
CA ALA A 185 -5.02 6.38 22.22
C ALA A 185 -4.44 7.04 23.49
N LEU A 186 -3.63 8.10 23.34
CA LEU A 186 -3.06 8.85 24.46
C LEU A 186 -4.15 9.50 25.32
N VAL A 187 -5.15 10.14 24.71
CA VAL A 187 -6.29 10.73 25.42
C VAL A 187 -7.10 9.66 26.15
N SER A 188 -7.31 8.50 25.52
CA SER A 188 -8.01 7.38 26.14
C SER A 188 -7.24 6.82 27.33
N SER A 189 -5.91 6.71 27.23
CA SER A 189 -5.03 6.31 28.33
C SER A 189 -5.10 7.28 29.52
N LEU A 190 -5.10 8.58 29.25
CA LEU A 190 -5.31 9.60 30.28
C LEU A 190 -6.69 9.48 30.93
N GLY A 191 -7.73 9.19 30.14
CA GLY A 191 -9.08 8.89 30.65
C GLY A 191 -9.10 7.67 31.58
N VAL A 192 -8.38 6.60 31.23
CA VAL A 192 -8.20 5.42 32.10
C VAL A 192 -7.51 5.82 33.40
N SER A 193 -6.41 6.57 33.34
CA SER A 193 -5.66 7.01 34.53
C SER A 193 -6.53 7.86 35.47
N VAL A 194 -7.29 8.82 34.94
CA VAL A 194 -8.20 9.67 35.72
C VAL A 194 -9.33 8.83 36.33
N GLY A 195 -9.95 7.95 35.54
CA GLY A 195 -11.00 7.05 36.02
C GLY A 195 -10.52 6.15 37.15
N LEU A 196 -9.32 5.57 37.01
CA LEU A 196 -8.71 4.71 38.02
C LEU A 196 -8.38 5.50 39.29
N GLY A 197 -7.87 6.73 39.14
CA GLY A 197 -7.60 7.61 40.27
C GLY A 197 -8.87 7.97 41.06
N LEU A 198 -9.96 8.32 40.38
CA LEU A 198 -11.26 8.57 41.01
C LEU A 198 -11.81 7.32 41.69
N TRP A 199 -11.57 6.14 41.13
CA TRP A 199 -12.00 4.87 41.69
C TRP A 199 -11.21 4.49 42.96
N LEU A 200 -9.88 4.65 42.94
CA LEU A 200 -8.98 4.28 44.04
C LEU A 200 -9.02 5.29 45.20
N TRP A 201 -9.01 6.59 44.90
CA TRP A 201 -8.93 7.65 45.92
C TRP A 201 -10.27 8.30 46.26
N GLY A 202 -11.34 8.00 45.52
CA GLY A 202 -12.67 8.52 45.78
C GLY A 202 -13.18 8.10 47.17
N ARG A 203 -13.51 9.08 48.02
CA ARG A 203 -14.12 8.84 49.34
C ARG A 203 -15.63 8.66 49.24
N ALA A 204 -16.27 9.31 48.27
CA ALA A 204 -17.72 9.22 48.07
C ALA A 204 -18.10 8.03 47.17
N PRO A 205 -19.17 7.27 47.48
CA PRO A 205 -19.65 6.17 46.63
C PRO A 205 -19.92 6.58 45.18
N ARG A 206 -20.41 7.82 44.97
CA ARG A 206 -20.66 8.38 43.64
C ARG A 206 -19.38 8.53 42.81
N GLN A 207 -18.29 9.01 43.42
CA GLN A 207 -16.99 9.17 42.75
C GLN A 207 -16.42 7.81 42.30
N ARG A 208 -16.54 6.79 43.15
CA ARG A 208 -16.09 5.43 42.81
C ARG A 208 -16.88 4.83 41.64
N PHE A 209 -18.19 5.05 41.61
CA PHE A 209 -19.03 4.59 40.50
C PHE A 209 -18.66 5.28 39.19
N THR A 210 -18.56 6.62 39.19
CA THR A 210 -18.14 7.40 38.01
C THR A 210 -16.75 6.97 37.55
N GLY A 211 -15.78 6.85 38.46
CA GLY A 211 -14.43 6.38 38.14
C GLY A 211 -14.43 4.99 37.49
N GLY A 212 -15.24 4.06 38.00
CA GLY A 212 -15.37 2.72 37.43
C GLY A 212 -15.94 2.71 36.00
N VAL A 213 -16.99 3.49 35.74
CA VAL A 213 -17.58 3.61 34.39
C VAL A 213 -16.61 4.29 33.42
N THR A 214 -15.98 5.40 33.83
CA THR A 214 -14.98 6.10 33.02
C THR A 214 -13.82 5.19 32.68
N THR A 215 -13.28 4.45 33.64
CA THR A 215 -12.19 3.49 33.43
C THR A 215 -12.58 2.42 32.41
N ALA A 216 -13.79 1.86 32.52
CA ALA A 216 -14.24 0.80 31.62
C ALA A 216 -14.38 1.30 30.18
N VAL A 217 -15.04 2.45 29.98
CA VAL A 217 -15.23 3.04 28.64
C VAL A 217 -13.89 3.46 28.03
N ALA A 218 -13.07 4.19 28.78
CA ALA A 218 -11.76 4.61 28.32
C ALA A 218 -10.82 3.43 28.05
N GLY A 219 -10.93 2.34 28.82
CA GLY A 219 -10.17 1.12 28.63
C GLY A 219 -10.52 0.40 27.33
N VAL A 220 -11.82 0.27 27.01
CA VAL A 220 -12.26 -0.30 25.73
C VAL A 220 -11.78 0.56 24.57
N LEU A 221 -11.95 1.88 24.65
CA LEU A 221 -11.47 2.81 23.63
C LEU A 221 -9.96 2.69 23.42
N LEU A 222 -9.18 2.68 24.51
CA LEU A 222 -7.73 2.52 24.46
C LEU A 222 -7.32 1.22 23.75
N LEU A 223 -7.96 0.09 24.07
CA LEU A 223 -7.66 -1.19 23.44
C LEU A 223 -7.99 -1.18 21.95
N THR A 224 -9.16 -0.68 21.57
CA THR A 224 -9.57 -0.60 20.15
C THR A 224 -8.65 0.32 19.37
N LEU A 225 -8.37 1.52 19.88
CA LEU A 225 -7.51 2.49 19.22
C LEU A 225 -6.07 1.97 19.10
N SER A 226 -5.52 1.37 20.15
CA SER A 226 -4.18 0.78 20.11
C SER A 226 -4.09 -0.36 19.10
N GLY A 227 -5.13 -1.21 19.02
CA GLY A 227 -5.23 -2.27 18.02
C GLY A 227 -5.25 -1.72 16.59
N LEU A 228 -6.05 -0.66 16.34
CA LEU A 228 -6.09 0.02 15.06
C LEU A 228 -4.75 0.68 14.70
N THR A 229 -4.06 1.31 15.66
CA THR A 229 -2.72 1.89 15.44
C THR A 229 -1.71 0.81 15.04
N LEU A 230 -1.67 -0.32 15.76
CA LEU A 230 -0.78 -1.43 15.43
C LEU A 230 -1.09 -2.01 14.04
N GLN A 231 -2.37 -2.15 13.72
CA GLN A 231 -2.80 -2.66 12.42
C GLN A 231 -2.45 -1.67 11.29
N ALA A 232 -2.66 -0.38 11.50
CA ALA A 232 -2.29 0.69 10.57
C ALA A 232 -0.78 0.68 10.28
N ARG A 233 0.02 0.63 11.35
CA ARG A 233 1.47 0.56 11.24
C ARG A 233 1.92 -0.69 10.47
N ARG A 234 1.36 -1.86 10.80
CA ARG A 234 1.66 -3.10 10.09
C ARG A 234 1.36 -2.98 8.60
N TYR A 235 0.19 -2.44 8.23
CA TYR A 235 -0.14 -2.23 6.83
C TYR A 235 0.85 -1.29 6.13
N ARG A 236 1.26 -0.20 6.77
CA ARG A 236 2.25 0.72 6.19
C ARG A 236 3.61 0.05 5.98
N THR A 237 4.07 -0.77 6.92
CA THR A 237 5.41 -1.39 6.85
C THR A 237 5.47 -2.62 5.95
N THR A 238 4.37 -3.39 5.84
CA THR A 238 4.39 -4.66 5.10
C THR A 238 3.71 -4.59 3.74
N SER A 239 3.05 -3.49 3.40
CA SER A 239 2.33 -3.40 2.13
C SER A 239 2.88 -2.29 1.24
N THR A 240 3.32 -2.67 0.04
CA THR A 240 3.74 -1.73 -0.99
C THR A 240 2.59 -1.55 -1.98
N PRO A 241 2.10 -0.32 -2.23
CA PRO A 241 1.10 -0.09 -3.27
C PRO A 241 1.71 -0.38 -4.64
N ALA A 242 0.92 -1.00 -5.51
CA ALA A 242 1.30 -1.32 -6.88
C ALA A 242 0.08 -1.25 -7.80
N VAL A 243 0.33 -1.09 -9.10
CA VAL A 243 -0.73 -1.01 -10.11
C VAL A 243 -0.55 -2.12 -11.13
N VAL A 244 -1.67 -2.71 -11.56
CA VAL A 244 -1.68 -3.69 -12.64
C VAL A 244 -1.41 -3.00 -13.98
N VAL A 245 -0.28 -3.31 -14.61
CA VAL A 245 0.17 -2.68 -15.87
C VAL A 245 -0.06 -3.51 -17.12
N VAL A 246 -0.68 -4.68 -16.96
CA VAL A 246 -1.14 -5.54 -18.06
C VAL A 246 -2.65 -5.42 -18.21
N VAL A 247 -3.15 -5.80 -19.39
CA VAL A 247 -4.60 -5.71 -19.69
C VAL A 247 -5.43 -6.49 -18.67
N GLU A 248 -4.96 -7.70 -18.32
CA GLU A 248 -5.54 -8.53 -17.28
C GLU A 248 -4.44 -9.31 -16.57
N ALA A 249 -4.29 -9.09 -15.26
CA ALA A 249 -3.38 -9.86 -14.44
C ALA A 249 -4.12 -11.06 -13.87
N ARG A 250 -3.69 -12.27 -14.25
CA ARG A 250 -4.35 -13.50 -13.81
C ARG A 250 -4.09 -13.72 -12.33
N LEU A 251 -5.14 -14.10 -11.61
CA LEU A 251 -5.02 -14.48 -10.22
C LEU A 251 -4.53 -15.92 -10.14
N LEU A 252 -3.49 -16.11 -9.33
CA LEU A 252 -2.80 -17.38 -9.14
C LEU A 252 -2.90 -17.81 -7.67
N ASP A 253 -2.84 -19.12 -7.45
CA ASP A 253 -2.65 -19.69 -6.12
C ASP A 253 -1.17 -19.67 -5.70
N GLU A 254 -0.87 -20.18 -4.50
CA GLU A 254 0.50 -20.30 -3.97
C GLU A 254 1.42 -21.17 -4.84
N LEU A 255 0.86 -22.07 -5.65
CA LEU A 255 1.59 -22.95 -6.56
C LEU A 255 1.74 -22.34 -7.96
N GLY A 256 1.29 -21.10 -8.16
CA GLY A 256 1.32 -20.42 -9.44
C GLY A 256 0.29 -20.96 -10.45
N LYS A 257 -0.69 -21.75 -10.01
CA LYS A 257 -1.80 -22.20 -10.86
C LYS A 257 -2.88 -21.12 -10.91
N PRO A 258 -3.55 -20.94 -12.06
CA PRO A 258 -4.67 -20.02 -12.14
C PRO A 258 -5.75 -20.42 -11.13
N LEU A 259 -6.18 -19.46 -10.31
CA LEU A 259 -7.39 -19.59 -9.51
C LEU A 259 -8.53 -19.82 -10.50
N GLY A 260 -9.10 -21.02 -10.49
CA GLY A 260 -10.23 -21.34 -11.34
C GLY A 260 -11.45 -20.52 -10.93
N ARG A 261 -12.38 -20.34 -11.88
CA ARG A 261 -13.69 -19.73 -11.64
C ARG A 261 -14.49 -20.60 -10.66
N GLY A 262 -14.29 -20.34 -9.37
CA GLY A 262 -14.98 -21.01 -8.28
C GLY A 262 -16.24 -20.24 -7.88
N PRO A 263 -17.20 -20.89 -7.19
CA PRO A 263 -18.39 -20.21 -6.67
C PRO A 263 -18.05 -19.06 -5.70
N ASP A 264 -16.87 -19.10 -5.08
CA ASP A 264 -16.38 -18.09 -4.13
C ASP A 264 -15.48 -17.02 -4.78
N HIS A 265 -15.09 -17.20 -6.05
CA HIS A 265 -14.17 -16.32 -6.76
C HIS A 265 -14.80 -15.88 -8.08
N GLU A 266 -15.59 -14.80 -8.01
CA GLU A 266 -16.24 -14.18 -9.19
C GLU A 266 -15.22 -13.56 -10.16
N LEU A 267 -13.97 -13.37 -9.71
CA LEU A 267 -12.91 -12.65 -10.42
C LEU A 267 -11.73 -13.58 -10.69
N ASP A 268 -11.51 -13.90 -11.96
CA ASP A 268 -10.39 -14.73 -12.42
C ASP A 268 -9.12 -13.88 -12.71
N ALA A 269 -9.30 -12.57 -12.85
CA ALA A 269 -8.23 -11.63 -13.20
C ALA A 269 -8.50 -10.23 -12.66
N LEU A 270 -7.40 -9.51 -12.35
CA LEU A 270 -7.43 -8.10 -12.02
C LEU A 270 -7.44 -7.27 -13.30
N PRO A 271 -8.27 -6.21 -13.38
CA PRO A 271 -8.26 -5.33 -14.53
C PRO A 271 -7.00 -4.47 -14.56
N GLU A 272 -6.60 -4.08 -15.77
CA GLU A 272 -5.61 -3.02 -16.02
C GLU A 272 -5.88 -1.78 -15.15
N GLY A 273 -4.83 -1.16 -14.63
CA GLY A 273 -4.93 0.06 -13.81
C GLY A 273 -5.45 -0.16 -12.38
N ALA A 274 -5.78 -1.40 -11.98
CA ALA A 274 -6.20 -1.68 -10.61
C ALA A 274 -5.07 -1.39 -9.61
N LEU A 275 -5.36 -0.56 -8.60
CA LEU A 275 -4.51 -0.38 -7.44
C LEU A 275 -4.62 -1.61 -6.53
N VAL A 276 -3.49 -2.24 -6.27
CA VAL A 276 -3.34 -3.38 -5.37
C VAL A 276 -2.25 -3.12 -4.34
N TRP A 277 -2.23 -3.92 -3.29
CA TRP A 277 -1.18 -3.87 -2.28
C TRP A 277 -0.40 -5.16 -2.24
N ILE A 278 0.90 -5.09 -2.53
CA ILE A 278 1.81 -6.22 -2.42
C ILE A 278 2.11 -6.44 -0.95
N THR A 279 1.69 -7.57 -0.39
CA THR A 279 1.94 -7.94 1.02
C THR A 279 3.19 -8.81 1.18
N GLU A 280 3.57 -9.53 0.11
CA GLU A 280 4.72 -10.44 0.10
C GLU A 280 5.29 -10.52 -1.31
N ARG A 281 6.62 -10.41 -1.45
CA ARG A 281 7.33 -10.57 -2.72
C ARG A 281 8.03 -11.93 -2.74
N GLY A 282 7.54 -12.84 -3.59
CA GLY A 282 8.02 -14.22 -3.72
C GLY A 282 8.65 -14.48 -5.10
N GLY A 283 9.74 -13.77 -5.42
CA GLY A 283 10.43 -13.89 -6.70
C GLY A 283 9.51 -13.54 -7.89
N ALA A 284 9.11 -14.55 -8.66
CA ALA A 284 8.25 -14.39 -9.83
C ALA A 284 6.78 -14.09 -9.49
N LEU A 285 6.33 -14.43 -8.28
CA LEU A 285 4.97 -14.20 -7.81
C LEU A 285 4.98 -13.20 -6.64
N SER A 286 4.00 -12.33 -6.61
CA SER A 286 3.76 -11.41 -5.50
C SER A 286 2.37 -11.69 -4.94
N ARG A 287 2.27 -11.84 -3.61
CA ARG A 287 0.98 -11.92 -2.93
C ARG A 287 0.42 -10.51 -2.89
N VAL A 288 -0.75 -10.34 -3.50
CA VAL A 288 -1.46 -9.07 -3.58
C VAL A 288 -2.78 -9.12 -2.85
N GLU A 289 -3.13 -8.00 -2.26
CA GLU A 289 -4.44 -7.74 -1.69
C GLU A 289 -5.18 -6.73 -2.57
N TRP A 290 -6.40 -7.07 -2.97
CA TRP A 290 -7.28 -6.22 -3.75
C TRP A 290 -8.72 -6.28 -3.20
N GLY A 291 -9.15 -5.20 -2.53
CA GLY A 291 -10.42 -5.24 -1.80
C GLY A 291 -10.42 -6.40 -0.80
N ALA A 292 -11.46 -7.24 -0.83
CA ALA A 292 -11.59 -8.45 -0.01
C ALA A 292 -10.57 -9.56 -0.36
N LEU A 293 -10.11 -9.57 -1.62
CA LEU A 293 -9.43 -10.68 -2.25
C LEU A 293 -7.94 -10.70 -1.90
N GLN A 294 -7.41 -11.90 -1.65
CA GLN A 294 -5.98 -12.16 -1.54
C GLN A 294 -5.62 -13.24 -2.54
N ALA A 295 -4.62 -12.98 -3.38
CA ALA A 295 -4.21 -13.89 -4.44
C ALA A 295 -2.75 -13.62 -4.82
N PHE A 296 -2.16 -14.48 -5.63
CA PHE A 296 -0.84 -14.27 -6.21
C PHE A 296 -0.96 -13.72 -7.62
N VAL A 297 -0.08 -12.81 -7.98
CA VAL A 297 0.03 -12.24 -9.33
C VAL A 297 1.49 -12.25 -9.73
N ARG A 298 1.80 -12.35 -11.03
CA ARG A 298 3.19 -12.30 -11.49
C ARG A 298 3.78 -10.93 -11.19
N SER A 299 4.97 -10.88 -10.59
CA SER A 299 5.62 -9.62 -10.21
C SER A 299 5.85 -8.69 -11.40
N ALA A 300 6.04 -9.23 -12.61
CA ALA A 300 6.21 -8.46 -13.84
C ALA A 300 4.91 -7.79 -14.36
N GLU A 301 3.75 -8.21 -13.86
CA GLU A 301 2.44 -7.63 -14.22
C GLU A 301 2.06 -6.45 -13.33
N LEU A 302 2.86 -6.19 -12.30
CA LEU A 302 2.66 -5.15 -11.29
C LEU A 302 3.76 -4.10 -11.40
N GLN A 303 3.38 -2.84 -11.35
CA GLN A 303 4.31 -1.74 -11.17
C GLN A 303 4.20 -1.21 -9.74
N PRO A 304 5.21 -1.42 -8.88
CA PRO A 304 5.22 -0.83 -7.55
C PRO A 304 5.30 0.70 -7.67
N LEU A 305 4.57 1.40 -6.80
CA LEU A 305 4.62 2.86 -6.75
C LEU A 305 5.72 3.31 -5.78
N ALA A 306 6.49 4.34 -6.17
CA ALA A 306 7.51 4.93 -5.30
C ALA A 306 6.92 5.44 -3.98
N ALA A 307 7.69 5.39 -2.90
CA ALA A 307 7.29 5.94 -1.61
C ALA A 307 7.66 7.43 -1.50
N PRO A 308 6.87 8.24 -0.78
CA PRO A 308 7.25 9.61 -0.47
C PRO A 308 8.58 9.70 0.31
N GLU A 309 8.91 8.64 1.07
CA GLU A 309 10.17 8.53 1.79
C GLU A 309 11.38 8.56 0.85
N ASP A 310 11.22 8.03 -0.38
CA ASP A 310 12.25 8.03 -1.42
C ASP A 310 12.59 9.46 -1.90
N LEU A 311 11.71 10.45 -1.67
CA LEU A 311 11.98 11.86 -1.96
C LEU A 311 12.89 12.50 -0.91
N SER A 312 12.85 12.03 0.34
CA SER A 312 13.61 12.66 1.44
C SER A 312 15.11 12.39 1.39
N GLU A 313 15.52 11.40 0.58
CA GLU A 313 16.93 11.14 0.27
C GLU A 313 17.43 11.97 -0.93
N ALA A 314 16.58 12.82 -1.52
CA ALA A 314 16.98 13.82 -2.52
C ALA A 314 17.44 15.12 -1.80
N PRO A 315 18.71 15.53 -1.94
CA PRO A 315 19.29 16.71 -1.28
C PRO A 315 18.82 18.03 -1.86
#